data_AF-A0A1A0R063-F1
#
_entry.id   AF-A0A1A0R063-F1
#
_cell.length_a   1.000
_cell.length_b   1.000
_cell.length_c   1.000
_cell.angle_alpha   90.00
_cell.angle_beta   90.00
_cell.angle_gamma   90.00
#
_symmetry.space_group_name_H-M   'P 1'
#
loop_
_entity.id
_entity.type
_entity.pdbx_description
1 polymer ?
#
loop_
_entity_poly.entity_id
_entity_poly.type
_entity_poly.pdbx_seq_one_letter_code
_entity_poly.pdbx_strand_id
1 'polypeptide(L)'
;MTELVFSKDELIELATAPGDRAIAALERGDAAAARSIAEESIDAHFSTRDIYTAWNSLTISYIVREFGADALTASVPAAVRTISRPWAEWFRNGVSREAVASMATIFRMDGAELDAVEEDDSMIVLVSSGWVGNRSDAIPGGGDLRLFSTAIERWCCEWLGYPPFIFEDGKNGAPLRLTIYKNPLDVPDEVFRRLGAERDIARIGAAFDVSGALLFDSDELQDMRFQAYALAVRAIDAGDYARARRHLVLSKTEWYLGHHFGRDLITAQTGWILQNHGVEHCWEAVDQCYNLPTMGAVLGQVDVMPYRDQVQWLSTLFHQHGMKYTWYEDEDRLALDAAPCGSGGRLIDEGAYEEPKNFPMVKGRSVESFGLEEMPVYCMHCPGTNKHVLENGRPHFLLVEPGIKDGKITGHCRFNIFKSEKAIPQAIYDRVRVRRPLPLLSAGS
;
A
#
# COMPACT_ATOMS: atom_id res chain seq x y z
N MET A 1 19.64 -29.88 18.44
CA MET A 1 18.91 -29.79 17.18
C MET A 1 17.51 -29.33 17.51
N THR A 2 17.24 -28.04 17.32
CA THR A 2 15.87 -27.52 17.31
C THR A 2 15.16 -28.15 16.12
N GLU A 3 14.01 -28.77 16.37
CA GLU A 3 13.19 -29.35 15.31
C GLU A 3 12.73 -28.24 14.35
N LEU A 4 12.78 -28.52 13.04
CA LEU A 4 12.20 -27.62 12.04
C LEU A 4 10.69 -27.54 12.29
N VAL A 5 10.15 -26.32 12.28
CA VAL A 5 8.74 -26.08 12.58
C VAL A 5 7.87 -26.42 11.38
N PHE A 6 8.37 -26.25 10.16
CA PHE A 6 7.64 -26.44 8.92
C PHE A 6 8.26 -27.52 8.02
N SER A 7 7.41 -28.30 7.39
CA SER A 7 7.78 -29.15 6.26
C SER A 7 8.02 -28.31 5.00
N LYS A 8 8.73 -28.88 4.02
CA LYS A 8 8.97 -28.23 2.72
C LYS A 8 7.66 -27.90 2.00
N ASP A 9 6.67 -28.78 2.09
CA ASP A 9 5.37 -28.60 1.43
C ASP A 9 4.58 -27.46 2.08
N GLU A 10 4.61 -27.33 3.41
CA GLU A 10 4.03 -26.18 4.12
C GLU A 10 4.69 -24.86 3.70
N LEU A 11 6.02 -24.84 3.52
CA LEU A 11 6.73 -23.63 3.08
C LEU A 11 6.36 -23.23 1.65
N ILE A 12 6.18 -24.20 0.75
CA ILE A 12 5.69 -23.95 -0.62
C ILE A 12 4.26 -23.43 -0.59
N GLU A 13 3.40 -24.02 0.25
CA GLU A 13 2.02 -23.59 0.40
C GLU A 13 1.92 -22.16 0.93
N LEU A 14 2.70 -21.81 1.96
CA LEU A 14 2.78 -20.45 2.51
C LEU A 14 3.21 -19.43 1.45
N ALA A 15 4.11 -19.81 0.55
CA ALA A 15 4.57 -18.98 -0.56
C ALA A 15 3.60 -18.90 -1.75
N THR A 16 2.57 -19.75 -1.78
CA THR A 16 1.59 -19.77 -2.88
C THR A 16 0.46 -18.78 -2.60
N ALA A 17 0.23 -17.85 -3.54
CA ALA A 17 -0.82 -16.84 -3.40
C ALA A 17 -2.20 -17.49 -3.16
N PRO A 18 -3.06 -16.92 -2.29
CA PRO A 18 -4.35 -17.52 -1.96
C PRO A 18 -5.23 -17.79 -3.19
N GLY A 19 -5.26 -16.87 -4.17
CA GLY A 19 -5.95 -17.08 -5.44
C GLY A 19 -5.46 -18.32 -6.21
N ASP A 20 -4.16 -18.59 -6.23
CA ASP A 20 -3.59 -19.77 -6.89
C ASP A 20 -3.94 -21.06 -6.10
N ARG A 21 -3.92 -21.00 -4.76
CA ARG A 21 -4.35 -22.13 -3.90
C ARG A 21 -5.83 -22.46 -4.13
N ALA A 22 -6.69 -21.45 -4.20
CA ALA A 22 -8.12 -21.62 -4.48
C ALA A 22 -8.37 -22.18 -5.89
N ILE A 23 -7.64 -21.70 -6.91
CA ILE A 23 -7.71 -22.24 -8.27
C ILE A 23 -7.31 -23.72 -8.28
N ALA A 24 -6.21 -24.09 -7.63
CA ALA A 24 -5.77 -25.48 -7.54
C ALA A 24 -6.79 -26.38 -6.82
N ALA A 25 -7.49 -25.87 -5.81
CA ALA A 25 -8.61 -26.58 -5.17
C ALA A 25 -9.76 -26.84 -6.15
N LEU A 26 -10.17 -25.84 -6.96
CA LEU A 26 -11.17 -26.02 -8.01
C LEU A 26 -10.74 -27.04 -9.07
N GLU A 27 -9.45 -27.15 -9.40
CA GLU A 27 -8.93 -28.14 -10.37
C GLU A 27 -9.06 -29.58 -9.86
N ARG A 28 -9.02 -29.76 -8.54
CA ARG A 28 -9.26 -31.06 -7.90
C ARG A 28 -10.74 -31.35 -7.65
N GLY A 29 -11.64 -30.45 -8.02
CA GLY A 29 -13.07 -30.56 -7.74
C GLY A 29 -13.44 -30.22 -6.29
N ASP A 30 -12.55 -29.59 -5.53
CA ASP A 30 -12.77 -29.20 -4.13
C ASP A 30 -13.27 -27.75 -4.04
N ALA A 31 -14.56 -27.57 -4.36
CA ALA A 31 -15.21 -26.26 -4.31
C ALA A 31 -15.28 -25.68 -2.88
N ALA A 32 -15.39 -26.55 -1.87
CA ALA A 32 -15.46 -26.14 -0.46
C ALA A 32 -14.14 -25.50 -0.01
N ALA A 33 -13.00 -26.13 -0.30
CA ALA A 33 -11.69 -25.56 0.02
C ALA A 33 -11.43 -24.27 -0.77
N ALA A 34 -11.78 -24.23 -2.06
CA ALA A 34 -11.63 -23.03 -2.87
C ALA A 34 -12.43 -21.85 -2.30
N ARG A 35 -13.67 -22.11 -1.85
CA ARG A 35 -14.54 -21.12 -1.20
C ARG A 35 -13.93 -20.61 0.10
N SER A 36 -13.46 -21.50 0.97
CA SER A 36 -12.83 -21.13 2.26
C SER A 36 -11.62 -20.21 2.05
N ILE A 37 -10.72 -20.60 1.14
CA ILE A 37 -9.52 -19.81 0.84
C ILE A 37 -9.89 -18.41 0.32
N ALA A 38 -10.88 -18.34 -0.58
CA ALA A 38 -11.34 -17.06 -1.12
C ALA A 38 -11.99 -16.19 -0.04
N GLU A 39 -12.86 -16.76 0.80
CA GLU A 39 -13.57 -16.07 1.88
C GLU A 39 -12.60 -15.50 2.92
N GLU A 40 -11.62 -16.29 3.36
CA GLU A 40 -10.56 -15.86 4.28
C GLU A 40 -9.67 -14.74 3.70
N SER A 41 -9.65 -14.60 2.37
CA SER A 41 -8.78 -13.64 1.67
C SER A 41 -9.45 -12.31 1.33
N ILE A 42 -10.77 -12.15 1.54
CA ILE A 42 -11.50 -10.91 1.20
C ILE A 42 -10.87 -9.72 1.91
N ASP A 43 -10.73 -9.79 3.24
CA ASP A 43 -10.27 -8.64 4.05
C ASP A 43 -8.78 -8.69 4.39
N ALA A 44 -8.05 -9.67 3.86
CA ALA A 44 -6.65 -9.88 4.23
C ALA A 44 -5.74 -8.68 3.92
N HIS A 45 -6.10 -7.84 2.95
CA HIS A 45 -5.38 -6.62 2.57
C HIS A 45 -5.48 -5.48 3.60
N PHE A 46 -6.43 -5.53 4.55
CA PHE A 46 -6.65 -4.43 5.50
C PHE A 46 -5.44 -4.12 6.36
N SER A 47 -4.65 -5.13 6.76
CA SER A 47 -3.45 -4.88 7.56
C SER A 47 -2.47 -3.96 6.82
N THR A 48 -2.21 -4.24 5.54
CA THR A 48 -1.31 -3.42 4.71
C THR A 48 -1.92 -2.05 4.42
N ARG A 49 -3.21 -2.00 4.11
CA ARG A 49 -3.96 -0.76 3.88
C ARG A 49 -3.89 0.17 5.09
N ASP A 50 -4.11 -0.36 6.29
CA ASP A 50 -4.18 0.42 7.52
C ASP A 50 -2.78 0.90 7.94
N ILE A 51 -1.74 0.09 7.70
CA ILE A 51 -0.34 0.53 7.84
C ILE A 51 -0.05 1.75 6.97
N TYR A 52 -0.40 1.71 5.68
CA TYR A 52 -0.18 2.87 4.80
C TYR A 52 -1.07 4.06 5.17
N THR A 53 -2.30 3.82 5.62
CA THR A 53 -3.21 4.87 6.09
C THR A 53 -2.60 5.61 7.28
N ALA A 54 -2.15 4.88 8.30
CA ALA A 54 -1.50 5.44 9.48
C ALA A 54 -0.21 6.18 9.13
N TRP A 55 0.67 5.55 8.34
CA TRP A 55 1.96 6.13 8.00
C TRP A 55 1.80 7.45 7.22
N ASN A 56 1.00 7.47 6.15
CA ASN A 56 0.77 8.68 5.37
C ASN A 56 0.11 9.79 6.19
N SER A 57 -0.87 9.45 7.05
CA SER A 57 -1.59 10.41 7.90
C SER A 57 -0.69 11.01 8.99
N LEU A 58 0.17 10.19 9.60
CA LEU A 58 1.11 10.69 10.61
C LEU A 58 2.24 11.50 9.98
N THR A 59 2.68 11.18 8.76
CA THR A 59 3.70 11.95 8.05
C THR A 59 3.22 13.35 7.65
N ILE A 60 1.96 13.54 7.24
CA ILE A 60 1.45 14.92 7.05
C ILE A 60 1.39 15.70 8.35
N SER A 61 1.00 15.07 9.47
CA SER A 61 1.03 15.72 10.78
C SER A 61 2.44 16.08 11.21
N TYR A 62 3.41 15.21 10.94
CA TYR A 62 4.83 15.49 11.17
C TYR A 62 5.26 16.76 10.43
N ILE A 63 4.94 16.86 9.12
CA ILE A 63 5.28 18.03 8.32
C ILE A 63 4.69 19.32 8.91
N VAL A 64 3.42 19.30 9.33
CA VAL A 64 2.78 20.46 9.97
C VAL A 64 3.45 20.82 11.28
N ARG A 65 3.71 19.81 12.13
CA ARG A 65 4.23 20.00 13.47
C ARG A 65 5.66 20.54 13.47
N GLU A 66 6.51 20.00 12.59
CA GLU A 66 7.92 20.36 12.53
C GLU A 66 8.20 21.57 11.61
N PHE A 67 7.44 21.72 10.52
CA PHE A 67 7.75 22.68 9.45
C PHE A 67 6.62 23.69 9.16
N GLY A 68 5.46 23.56 9.81
CA GLY A 68 4.33 24.48 9.70
C GLY A 68 3.37 24.19 8.54
N ALA A 69 2.27 24.96 8.50
CA ALA A 69 1.21 24.79 7.51
C ALA A 69 1.64 25.12 6.06
N ASP A 70 2.58 26.04 5.89
CA ASP A 70 3.11 26.39 4.56
C ASP A 70 3.89 25.22 3.94
N ALA A 71 4.66 24.50 4.76
CA ALA A 71 5.35 23.27 4.34
C ALA A 71 4.37 22.16 3.94
N LEU A 72 3.25 22.01 4.65
CA LEU A 72 2.19 21.10 4.25
C LEU A 72 1.59 21.51 2.89
N THR A 73 1.30 22.79 2.72
CA THR A 73 0.74 23.35 1.48
C THR A 73 1.66 23.12 0.27
N ALA A 74 2.98 23.12 0.48
CA ALA A 74 3.96 22.83 -0.56
C ALA A 74 4.14 21.32 -0.82
N SER A 75 4.22 20.52 0.25
CA SER A 75 4.52 19.08 0.17
C SER A 75 3.38 18.27 -0.44
N VAL A 76 2.12 18.59 -0.11
CA VAL A 76 0.96 17.80 -0.57
C VAL A 76 0.85 17.79 -2.11
N PRO A 77 0.82 18.93 -2.82
CA PRO A 77 0.79 18.92 -4.28
C PRO A 77 2.03 18.30 -4.90
N ALA A 78 3.22 18.51 -4.31
CA ALA A 78 4.46 17.92 -4.80
C ALA A 78 4.43 16.40 -4.75
N ALA A 79 3.89 15.82 -3.68
CA ALA A 79 3.84 14.38 -3.47
C ALA A 79 2.97 13.65 -4.50
N VAL A 80 1.80 14.21 -4.85
CA VAL A 80 0.84 13.52 -5.73
C VAL A 80 1.02 13.81 -7.22
N ARG A 81 1.86 14.78 -7.60
CA ARG A 81 1.97 15.25 -8.99
C ARG A 81 2.32 14.13 -9.98
N THR A 82 3.33 13.33 -9.70
CA THR A 82 3.76 12.28 -10.65
C THR A 82 2.96 10.99 -10.45
N ILE A 83 2.47 10.75 -9.23
CA ILE A 83 1.75 9.52 -8.84
C ILE A 83 0.33 9.50 -9.41
N SER A 84 -0.37 10.63 -9.40
CA SER A 84 -1.78 10.71 -9.82
C SER A 84 -1.96 10.94 -11.32
N ARG A 85 -0.88 11.27 -12.05
CA ARG A 85 -0.95 11.53 -13.49
C ARG A 85 -1.54 10.36 -14.29
N PRO A 86 -1.13 9.08 -14.08
CA PRO A 86 -1.72 7.95 -14.79
C PRO A 86 -3.24 7.84 -14.61
N TRP A 87 -3.78 8.23 -13.46
CA TRP A 87 -5.23 8.21 -13.22
C TRP A 87 -5.95 9.28 -14.03
N ALA A 88 -5.40 10.49 -14.09
CA ALA A 88 -5.91 11.55 -14.95
C ALA A 88 -5.88 11.13 -16.43
N GLU A 89 -4.83 10.43 -16.86
CA GLU A 89 -4.69 9.96 -18.24
C GLU A 89 -5.78 8.98 -18.69
N TRP A 90 -6.36 8.19 -17.79
CA TRP A 90 -7.51 7.34 -18.11
C TRP A 90 -8.72 8.14 -18.60
N PHE A 91 -8.81 9.41 -18.20
CA PHE A 91 -9.90 10.32 -18.55
C PHE A 91 -9.49 11.38 -19.58
N ARG A 92 -8.29 11.30 -20.19
CA ARG A 92 -7.83 12.32 -21.16
C ARG A 92 -8.84 12.56 -22.28
N ASN A 93 -9.49 11.50 -22.73
CA ASN A 93 -10.45 11.56 -23.83
C ASN A 93 -11.91 11.55 -23.33
N GLY A 94 -12.17 11.81 -22.05
CA GLY A 94 -13.50 11.69 -21.44
C GLY A 94 -13.69 10.37 -20.69
N VAL A 95 -14.95 10.07 -20.34
CA VAL A 95 -15.29 8.91 -19.50
C VAL A 95 -15.35 7.63 -20.33
N SER A 96 -14.77 6.55 -19.81
CA SER A 96 -14.83 5.20 -20.38
C SER A 96 -15.16 4.17 -19.31
N ARG A 97 -15.63 3.00 -19.73
CA ARG A 97 -15.92 1.89 -18.82
C ARG A 97 -14.67 1.46 -18.05
N GLU A 98 -13.53 1.41 -18.73
CA GLU A 98 -12.24 1.02 -18.16
C GLU A 98 -11.75 2.03 -17.11
N ALA A 99 -11.90 3.33 -17.38
CA ALA A 99 -11.50 4.38 -16.45
C ALA A 99 -12.32 4.32 -15.16
N VAL A 100 -13.65 4.17 -15.27
CA VAL A 100 -14.56 4.05 -14.12
C VAL A 100 -14.27 2.77 -13.33
N ALA A 101 -14.12 1.62 -13.99
CA ALA A 101 -13.82 0.35 -13.33
C ALA A 101 -12.45 0.35 -12.61
N SER A 102 -11.46 1.04 -13.18
CA SER A 102 -10.15 1.22 -12.55
C SER A 102 -10.24 2.10 -11.31
N MET A 103 -11.04 3.17 -11.36
CA MET A 103 -11.28 4.04 -10.20
C MET A 103 -12.05 3.33 -9.09
N ALA A 104 -13.11 2.59 -9.44
CA ALA A 104 -13.83 1.74 -8.49
C ALA A 104 -12.93 0.70 -7.84
N THR A 105 -11.98 0.14 -8.58
CA THR A 105 -10.98 -0.78 -8.02
C THR A 105 -10.12 -0.11 -6.96
N ILE A 106 -9.61 1.09 -7.20
CA ILE A 106 -8.85 1.86 -6.19
C ILE A 106 -9.71 2.07 -4.93
N PHE A 107 -10.96 2.48 -5.11
CA PHE A 107 -11.83 2.83 -3.99
C PHE A 107 -12.30 1.64 -3.19
N ARG A 108 -12.64 0.50 -3.79
CA ARG A 108 -13.01 -0.71 -3.04
C ARG A 108 -11.81 -1.36 -2.34
N MET A 109 -10.61 -1.26 -2.91
CA MET A 109 -9.39 -1.72 -2.23
C MET A 109 -9.08 -0.87 -0.99
N ASP A 110 -9.47 0.40 -1.04
CA ASP A 110 -9.42 1.26 0.11
C ASP A 110 -10.58 0.96 1.08
N GLY A 111 -11.83 1.06 0.64
CA GLY A 111 -13.03 0.96 1.49
C GLY A 111 -13.50 -0.45 1.84
N ALA A 112 -12.79 -1.51 1.44
CA ALA A 112 -13.26 -2.90 1.36
C ALA A 112 -14.30 -3.13 0.26
N GLU A 113 -15.41 -2.40 0.33
CA GLU A 113 -16.46 -2.39 -0.67
C GLU A 113 -16.93 -0.97 -0.92
N LEU A 114 -17.59 -0.76 -2.05
CA LEU A 114 -18.36 0.46 -2.28
C LEU A 114 -19.75 0.28 -1.70
N ASP A 115 -20.21 1.28 -0.94
CA ASP A 115 -21.58 1.34 -0.44
C ASP A 115 -22.56 1.31 -1.62
N ALA A 116 -22.23 2.05 -2.69
CA ALA A 116 -22.99 2.09 -3.94
C ALA A 116 -22.10 2.50 -5.13
N VAL A 117 -22.54 2.10 -6.33
CA VAL A 117 -22.13 2.67 -7.61
C VAL A 117 -23.41 3.13 -8.30
N GLU A 118 -23.57 4.44 -8.41
CA GLU A 118 -24.76 5.07 -8.98
C GLU A 118 -24.45 5.55 -10.40
N GLU A 119 -25.36 5.38 -11.34
CA GLU A 119 -25.24 5.88 -12.71
C GLU A 119 -26.58 6.43 -13.19
N ASP A 120 -26.55 7.65 -13.74
CA ASP A 120 -27.68 8.24 -14.47
C ASP A 120 -27.25 8.70 -15.88
N ASP A 121 -28.03 9.51 -16.57
CA ASP A 121 -27.72 9.99 -17.91
C ASP A 121 -26.55 11.00 -17.96
N SER A 122 -26.19 11.61 -16.84
CA SER A 122 -25.21 12.71 -16.76
C SER A 122 -23.95 12.36 -15.98
N MET A 123 -24.03 11.46 -15.00
CA MET A 123 -22.93 11.17 -14.09
C MET A 123 -22.86 9.72 -13.64
N ILE A 124 -21.72 9.37 -13.06
CA ILE A 124 -21.47 8.15 -12.29
C ILE A 124 -20.94 8.56 -10.92
N VAL A 125 -21.42 7.95 -9.84
CA VAL A 125 -20.98 8.25 -8.48
C VAL A 125 -20.54 6.98 -7.76
N LEU A 126 -19.30 6.99 -7.26
CA LEU A 126 -18.79 5.95 -6.37
C LEU A 126 -18.97 6.39 -4.92
N VAL A 127 -19.60 5.57 -4.09
CA VAL A 127 -19.89 5.90 -2.68
C VAL A 127 -19.13 4.95 -1.76
N SER A 128 -18.37 5.49 -0.81
CA SER A 128 -17.63 4.69 0.18
C SER A 128 -17.56 5.36 1.55
N SER A 129 -18.20 4.72 2.54
CA SER A 129 -18.11 5.01 3.96
C SER A 129 -16.74 4.64 4.52
N GLY A 130 -16.15 3.59 3.96
CA GLY A 130 -14.86 3.04 4.38
C GLY A 130 -13.64 3.85 3.97
N TRP A 131 -13.75 4.95 3.21
CA TRP A 131 -12.60 5.66 2.62
C TRP A 131 -11.51 6.11 3.61
N VAL A 132 -10.25 6.16 3.14
CA VAL A 132 -9.03 6.48 3.90
C VAL A 132 -9.10 7.80 4.64
N GLY A 133 -9.76 8.81 4.05
CA GLY A 133 -10.00 10.09 4.71
C GLY A 133 -10.80 9.95 6.00
N ASN A 134 -11.89 9.17 5.98
CA ASN A 134 -12.69 8.89 7.18
C ASN A 134 -11.90 8.09 8.21
N ARG A 135 -11.13 7.09 7.76
CA ARG A 135 -10.29 6.29 8.68
C ARG A 135 -9.17 7.13 9.30
N SER A 136 -8.63 8.10 8.58
CA SER A 136 -7.59 8.99 9.10
C SER A 136 -8.06 9.88 10.26
N ASP A 137 -9.35 10.23 10.31
CA ASP A 137 -9.92 10.97 11.46
C ASP A 137 -9.84 10.17 12.77
N ALA A 138 -9.80 8.84 12.69
CA ALA A 138 -9.70 7.97 13.85
C ALA A 138 -8.25 7.76 14.34
N ILE A 139 -7.25 8.26 13.61
CA ILE A 139 -5.82 8.12 13.96
C ILE A 139 -5.43 9.27 14.91
N PRO A 140 -5.06 8.98 16.17
CA PRO A 140 -4.66 10.02 17.11
C PRO A 140 -3.43 10.79 16.61
N GLY A 141 -3.57 12.11 16.44
CA GLY A 141 -2.51 12.95 15.89
C GLY A 141 -2.28 12.78 14.39
N GLY A 142 -3.10 12.01 13.68
CA GLY A 142 -3.10 11.90 12.23
C GLY A 142 -3.63 13.18 11.56
N GLY A 143 -3.16 13.45 10.35
CA GLY A 143 -3.62 14.58 9.56
C GLY A 143 -4.71 14.21 8.56
N ASP A 144 -5.32 15.24 7.97
CA ASP A 144 -6.40 15.11 6.98
C ASP A 144 -5.87 14.64 5.61
N LEU A 145 -6.06 13.36 5.28
CA LEU A 145 -5.65 12.79 4.00
C LEU A 145 -6.47 13.32 2.80
N ARG A 146 -7.59 14.01 3.01
CA ARG A 146 -8.40 14.59 1.93
C ARG A 146 -7.68 15.74 1.22
N LEU A 147 -6.63 16.30 1.83
CA LEU A 147 -5.76 17.28 1.19
C LEU A 147 -5.16 16.74 -0.11
N PHE A 148 -4.89 15.44 -0.19
CA PHE A 148 -4.41 14.80 -1.41
C PHE A 148 -5.47 14.76 -2.50
N SER A 149 -6.73 14.48 -2.17
CA SER A 149 -7.84 14.51 -3.13
C SER A 149 -7.96 15.88 -3.82
N THR A 150 -7.96 16.96 -3.03
CA THR A 150 -8.01 18.34 -3.57
C THR A 150 -6.80 18.65 -4.46
N ALA A 151 -5.61 18.19 -4.07
CA ALA A 151 -4.41 18.39 -4.86
C ALA A 151 -4.44 17.61 -6.19
N ILE A 152 -4.96 16.38 -6.18
CA ILE A 152 -5.14 15.54 -7.37
C ILE A 152 -6.13 16.21 -8.34
N GLU A 153 -7.28 16.67 -7.85
CA GLU A 153 -8.27 17.40 -8.67
C GLU A 153 -7.64 18.62 -9.33
N ARG A 154 -6.87 19.41 -8.58
CA ARG A 154 -6.18 20.59 -9.09
C ARG A 154 -5.17 20.24 -10.19
N TRP A 155 -4.39 19.18 -10.01
CA TRP A 155 -3.47 18.71 -11.05
C TRP A 155 -4.21 18.23 -12.30
N CYS A 156 -5.36 17.56 -12.15
CA CYS A 156 -6.18 17.17 -13.28
C CYS A 156 -6.63 18.40 -14.09
N CYS A 157 -7.03 19.49 -13.44
CA CYS A 157 -7.33 20.75 -14.14
C CYS A 157 -6.12 21.25 -14.95
N GLU A 158 -4.91 21.23 -14.39
CA GLU A 158 -3.70 21.63 -15.13
C GLU A 158 -3.40 20.72 -16.33
N TRP A 159 -3.69 19.43 -16.19
CA TRP A 159 -3.30 18.40 -17.15
C TRP A 159 -4.32 18.07 -18.23
N LEU A 160 -5.61 18.26 -17.93
CA LEU A 160 -6.73 17.91 -18.79
C LEU A 160 -7.63 19.11 -19.06
N GLY A 161 -7.53 20.19 -18.29
CA GLY A 161 -8.46 21.33 -18.33
C GLY A 161 -9.65 21.19 -17.37
N TYR A 162 -9.86 20.02 -16.76
CA TYR A 162 -10.95 19.75 -15.81
C TYR A 162 -10.57 18.65 -14.80
N PRO A 163 -11.30 18.54 -13.67
CA PRO A 163 -11.20 17.40 -12.75
C PRO A 163 -12.18 16.30 -13.20
N PRO A 164 -11.69 15.15 -13.73
CA PRO A 164 -12.57 14.11 -14.27
C PRO A 164 -13.33 13.31 -13.20
N PHE A 165 -12.89 13.43 -11.95
CA PHE A 165 -13.52 12.85 -10.78
C PHE A 165 -13.42 13.85 -9.64
N ILE A 166 -14.53 14.06 -8.92
CA ILE A 166 -14.68 15.10 -7.91
C ILE A 166 -15.00 14.44 -6.58
N PHE A 167 -14.19 14.74 -5.58
CA PHE A 167 -14.36 14.25 -4.22
C PHE A 167 -15.30 15.19 -3.46
N GLU A 168 -16.43 14.65 -3.02
CA GLU A 168 -17.45 15.32 -2.23
C GLU A 168 -17.64 14.56 -0.90
N ASP A 169 -17.83 15.34 0.17
CA ASP A 169 -18.22 14.90 1.51
C ASP A 169 -17.65 13.55 1.98
N GLY A 170 -16.60 13.59 2.79
CA GLY A 170 -16.12 12.43 3.56
C GLY A 170 -15.70 12.88 4.95
N LYS A 171 -16.56 13.62 5.66
CA LYS A 171 -16.28 14.17 6.99
C LYS A 171 -17.40 13.82 7.95
N ASN A 172 -17.08 13.76 9.25
CA ASN A 172 -18.05 13.53 10.31
C ASN A 172 -18.88 12.24 10.12
N GLY A 173 -18.27 11.21 9.53
CA GLY A 173 -18.92 9.93 9.26
C GLY A 173 -19.80 9.90 8.01
N ALA A 174 -19.90 10.98 7.23
CA ALA A 174 -20.51 10.94 5.91
C ALA A 174 -19.66 10.08 4.95
N PRO A 175 -20.29 9.29 4.06
CA PRO A 175 -19.56 8.49 3.08
C PRO A 175 -18.99 9.39 1.99
N LEU A 176 -17.74 9.13 1.60
CA LEU A 176 -17.13 9.79 0.46
C LEU A 176 -17.97 9.54 -0.79
N ARG A 177 -18.21 10.58 -1.58
CA ARG A 177 -18.77 10.50 -2.93
C ARG A 177 -17.74 10.95 -3.95
N LEU A 178 -17.45 10.09 -4.92
CA LEU A 178 -16.62 10.43 -6.08
C LEU A 178 -17.50 10.56 -7.31
N THR A 179 -17.74 11.79 -7.74
CA THR A 179 -18.62 12.11 -8.86
C THR A 179 -17.81 12.23 -10.15
N ILE A 180 -18.21 11.49 -11.18
CA ILE A 180 -17.63 11.48 -12.53
C ILE A 180 -18.68 12.00 -13.50
N TYR A 181 -18.45 13.16 -14.10
CA TYR A 181 -19.34 13.75 -15.09
C TYR A 181 -19.08 13.13 -16.46
N LYS A 182 -20.13 12.62 -17.12
CA LYS A 182 -20.04 11.98 -18.44
C LYS A 182 -19.73 12.98 -19.55
N ASN A 183 -20.13 14.23 -19.36
CA ASN A 183 -19.69 15.36 -20.13
C ASN A 183 -18.77 16.23 -19.26
N PRO A 184 -17.48 16.35 -19.59
CA PRO A 184 -16.55 17.22 -18.87
C PRO A 184 -16.97 18.69 -18.78
N LEU A 185 -17.80 19.19 -19.73
CA LEU A 185 -18.33 20.54 -19.69
C LEU A 185 -19.40 20.74 -18.60
N ASP A 186 -20.02 19.66 -18.10
CA ASP A 186 -21.05 19.73 -17.06
C ASP A 186 -20.47 19.83 -15.65
N VAL A 187 -19.13 19.75 -15.51
CA VAL A 187 -18.46 20.00 -14.23
C VAL A 187 -18.80 21.43 -13.75
N PRO A 188 -19.36 21.59 -12.53
CA PRO A 188 -19.82 22.89 -12.04
C PRO A 188 -18.71 23.93 -11.87
N ASP A 189 -19.03 25.20 -12.13
CA ASP A 189 -18.10 26.33 -11.99
C ASP A 189 -17.59 26.51 -10.54
N GLU A 190 -18.37 26.15 -9.52
CA GLU A 190 -17.89 26.18 -8.13
C GLU A 190 -16.71 25.23 -7.88
N VAL A 191 -16.59 24.12 -8.62
CA VAL A 191 -15.47 23.18 -8.45
C VAL A 191 -14.17 23.85 -8.88
N PHE A 192 -14.16 24.52 -10.04
CA PHE A 192 -12.99 25.27 -10.52
C PHE A 192 -12.61 26.41 -9.56
N ARG A 193 -13.61 27.15 -9.04
CA ARG A 193 -13.39 28.21 -8.04
C ARG A 193 -12.81 27.66 -6.73
N ARG A 194 -13.33 26.53 -6.23
CA ARG A 194 -12.81 25.85 -5.03
C ARG A 194 -11.33 25.45 -5.20
N LEU A 195 -10.97 24.98 -6.40
CA LEU A 195 -9.63 24.54 -6.72
C LEU A 195 -8.66 25.68 -7.06
N GLY A 196 -9.16 26.90 -7.24
CA GLY A 196 -8.36 28.01 -7.78
C GLY A 196 -7.82 27.71 -9.18
N ALA A 197 -8.57 26.94 -9.97
CA ALA A 197 -8.20 26.53 -11.32
C ALA A 197 -8.96 27.34 -12.39
N GLU A 198 -8.34 27.57 -13.54
CA GLU A 198 -9.01 28.15 -14.70
C GLU A 198 -9.85 27.09 -15.41
N ARG A 199 -11.08 27.46 -15.80
CA ARG A 199 -11.97 26.61 -16.60
C ARG A 199 -11.68 26.81 -18.08
N ASP A 200 -10.79 25.99 -18.63
CA ASP A 200 -10.38 26.03 -20.04
C ASP A 200 -11.39 25.30 -20.94
N ILE A 201 -12.47 25.98 -21.33
CA ILE A 201 -13.56 25.41 -22.14
C ILE A 201 -13.06 24.78 -23.43
N ALA A 202 -12.04 25.36 -24.07
CA ALA A 202 -11.51 24.86 -25.33
C ALA A 202 -10.83 23.49 -25.15
N ARG A 203 -10.05 23.32 -24.08
CA ARG A 203 -9.41 22.05 -23.75
C ARG A 203 -10.41 21.00 -23.25
N ILE A 204 -11.38 21.42 -22.44
CA ILE A 204 -12.45 20.53 -21.95
C ILE A 204 -13.27 19.97 -23.10
N GLY A 205 -13.66 20.83 -24.06
CA GLY A 205 -14.46 20.43 -25.23
C GLY A 205 -13.77 19.47 -26.20
N ALA A 206 -12.49 19.12 -25.99
CA ALA A 206 -11.79 18.11 -26.77
C ALA A 206 -12.04 16.67 -26.27
N ALA A 207 -12.55 16.49 -25.04
CA ALA A 207 -12.93 15.20 -24.50
C ALA A 207 -14.31 14.74 -25.00
N PHE A 208 -14.54 13.44 -25.04
CA PHE A 208 -15.83 12.89 -25.48
C PHE A 208 -16.92 13.15 -24.44
N ASP A 209 -18.09 13.52 -24.95
CA ASP A 209 -19.35 13.55 -24.21
C ASP A 209 -20.05 12.20 -24.41
N VAL A 210 -20.24 11.47 -23.31
CA VAL A 210 -20.99 10.20 -23.27
C VAL A 210 -22.28 10.31 -22.45
N SER A 211 -22.74 11.54 -22.19
CA SER A 211 -24.04 11.78 -21.55
C SER A 211 -25.20 11.24 -22.39
N GLY A 212 -26.32 10.94 -21.74
CA GLY A 212 -27.49 10.30 -22.34
C GLY A 212 -27.38 8.79 -22.54
N ALA A 213 -26.21 8.17 -22.30
CA ALA A 213 -26.00 6.74 -22.36
C ALA A 213 -25.72 6.15 -20.98
N LEU A 214 -26.29 4.98 -20.68
CA LEU A 214 -25.86 4.15 -19.55
C LEU A 214 -24.65 3.33 -19.99
N LEU A 215 -23.53 3.50 -19.30
CA LEU A 215 -22.29 2.79 -19.60
C LEU A 215 -22.31 1.39 -19.03
N PHE A 216 -23.01 1.14 -17.92
CA PHE A 216 -23.07 -0.15 -17.24
C PHE A 216 -24.50 -0.67 -17.09
N ASP A 217 -24.65 -2.00 -17.05
CA ASP A 217 -25.90 -2.60 -16.61
C ASP A 217 -25.97 -2.74 -15.07
N SER A 218 -27.14 -3.14 -14.55
CA SER A 218 -27.35 -3.26 -13.10
C SER A 218 -26.46 -4.30 -12.42
N ASP A 219 -26.13 -5.38 -13.12
CA ASP A 219 -25.29 -6.45 -12.57
C ASP A 219 -23.83 -5.99 -12.52
N GLU A 220 -23.38 -5.25 -13.53
CA GLU A 220 -22.06 -4.65 -13.58
C GLU A 220 -21.86 -3.60 -12.48
N LEU A 221 -22.85 -2.72 -12.26
CA LEU A 221 -22.83 -1.75 -11.16
C LEU A 221 -22.77 -2.44 -9.80
N GLN A 222 -23.55 -3.53 -9.63
CA GLN A 222 -23.55 -4.30 -8.40
C GLN A 222 -22.22 -5.02 -8.17
N ASP A 223 -21.64 -5.65 -9.19
CA ASP A 223 -20.36 -6.35 -9.09
C ASP A 223 -19.20 -5.40 -8.79
N MET A 224 -19.23 -4.19 -9.36
CA MET A 224 -18.20 -3.16 -9.19
C MET A 224 -17.98 -2.78 -7.72
N ARG A 225 -18.98 -3.01 -6.86
CA ARG A 225 -18.89 -2.75 -5.42
C ARG A 225 -17.96 -3.70 -4.68
N PHE A 226 -17.80 -4.93 -5.16
CA PHE A 226 -17.17 -6.01 -4.42
C PHE A 226 -15.78 -6.32 -4.94
N GLN A 227 -14.92 -6.82 -4.06
CA GLN A 227 -13.59 -7.28 -4.40
C GLN A 227 -13.63 -8.61 -5.15
N ALA A 228 -12.56 -8.92 -5.87
CA ALA A 228 -12.47 -10.12 -6.68
C ALA A 228 -12.64 -11.41 -5.85
N TYR A 229 -12.12 -11.50 -4.63
CA TYR A 229 -12.37 -12.67 -3.78
C TYR A 229 -13.85 -12.84 -3.43
N ALA A 230 -14.58 -11.76 -3.10
CA ALA A 230 -16.01 -11.82 -2.82
C ALA A 230 -16.81 -12.23 -4.07
N LEU A 231 -16.45 -11.73 -5.25
CA LEU A 231 -17.04 -12.15 -6.51
C LEU A 231 -16.71 -13.61 -6.85
N ALA A 232 -15.52 -14.10 -6.50
CA ALA A 232 -15.15 -15.49 -6.64
C ALA A 232 -16.01 -16.41 -5.75
N VAL A 233 -16.23 -16.04 -4.48
CA VAL A 233 -17.11 -16.78 -3.57
C VAL A 233 -18.53 -16.88 -4.15
N ARG A 234 -19.11 -15.77 -4.60
CA ARG A 234 -20.43 -15.76 -5.24
C ARG A 234 -20.51 -16.67 -6.47
N ALA A 235 -19.48 -16.65 -7.31
CA ALA A 235 -19.41 -17.49 -8.49
C ALA A 235 -19.28 -18.99 -8.13
N ILE A 236 -18.52 -19.33 -7.07
CA ILE A 236 -18.42 -20.70 -6.54
C ILE A 236 -19.78 -21.17 -6.02
N ASP A 237 -20.47 -20.35 -5.22
CA ASP A 237 -21.79 -20.66 -4.66
C ASP A 237 -22.86 -20.87 -5.76
N ALA A 238 -22.72 -20.16 -6.88
CA ALA A 238 -23.58 -20.33 -8.07
C ALA A 238 -23.17 -21.50 -8.98
N GLY A 239 -22.05 -22.19 -8.70
CA GLY A 239 -21.50 -23.25 -9.56
C GLY A 239 -20.83 -22.75 -10.85
N ASP A 240 -20.62 -21.44 -11.01
CA ASP A 240 -19.91 -20.86 -12.15
C ASP A 240 -18.39 -20.82 -11.88
N TYR A 241 -17.77 -21.99 -11.94
CA TYR A 241 -16.33 -22.11 -11.69
C TYR A 241 -15.46 -21.41 -12.74
N ALA A 242 -15.99 -21.17 -13.94
CA ALA A 242 -15.26 -20.42 -14.97
C ALA A 242 -15.15 -18.94 -14.57
N ARG A 243 -16.24 -18.34 -14.08
CA ARG A 243 -16.23 -16.98 -13.52
C ARG A 243 -15.44 -16.89 -12.23
N ALA A 244 -15.57 -17.87 -11.34
CA ALA A 244 -14.76 -17.93 -10.11
C ALA A 244 -13.27 -17.86 -10.41
N ARG A 245 -12.78 -18.66 -11.38
CA ARG A 245 -11.37 -18.64 -11.80
C ARG A 245 -10.92 -17.27 -12.30
N ARG A 246 -11.75 -16.56 -13.09
CA ARG A 246 -11.40 -15.21 -13.57
C ARG A 246 -11.21 -14.23 -12.41
N HIS A 247 -12.09 -14.28 -11.42
CA HIS A 247 -11.99 -13.43 -10.24
C HIS A 247 -10.80 -13.82 -9.35
N LEU A 248 -10.52 -15.12 -9.15
CA LEU A 248 -9.34 -15.58 -8.41
C LEU A 248 -8.03 -15.14 -9.09
N VAL A 249 -7.97 -15.13 -10.43
CA VAL A 249 -6.81 -14.56 -11.15
C VAL A 249 -6.71 -13.05 -10.92
N LEU A 250 -7.82 -12.31 -11.02
CA LEU A 250 -7.84 -10.87 -10.81
C LEU A 250 -7.42 -10.46 -9.39
N SER A 251 -7.80 -11.25 -8.38
CA SER A 251 -7.50 -11.00 -6.97
C SER A 251 -5.99 -10.84 -6.67
N LYS A 252 -5.14 -11.42 -7.53
CA LYS A 252 -3.68 -11.36 -7.40
C LYS A 252 -3.11 -9.97 -7.67
N THR A 253 -3.84 -9.14 -8.42
CA THR A 253 -3.38 -7.83 -8.88
C THR A 253 -4.33 -6.68 -8.53
N GLU A 254 -5.56 -6.98 -8.13
CA GLU A 254 -6.60 -5.98 -7.86
C GLU A 254 -6.15 -4.90 -6.86
N TRP A 255 -5.44 -5.31 -5.81
CA TRP A 255 -4.99 -4.41 -4.75
C TRP A 255 -3.73 -3.60 -5.12
N TYR A 256 -3.05 -3.91 -6.24
CA TYR A 256 -1.81 -3.23 -6.64
C TYR A 256 -2.00 -1.72 -6.79
N LEU A 257 -3.15 -1.26 -7.31
CA LEU A 257 -3.39 0.17 -7.54
C LEU A 257 -3.42 0.95 -6.22
N GLY A 258 -4.19 0.49 -5.23
CA GLY A 258 -4.30 1.13 -3.92
C GLY A 258 -2.99 1.03 -3.13
N HIS A 259 -2.36 -0.14 -3.12
CA HIS A 259 -1.08 -0.34 -2.44
C HIS A 259 0.04 0.51 -3.03
N HIS A 260 0.22 0.50 -4.37
CA HIS A 260 1.26 1.32 -5.00
C HIS A 260 1.01 2.81 -4.78
N PHE A 261 -0.25 3.25 -4.76
CA PHE A 261 -0.55 4.64 -4.40
C PHE A 261 -0.09 4.97 -2.98
N GLY A 262 -0.47 4.17 -1.97
CA GLY A 262 -0.06 4.38 -0.58
C GLY A 262 1.46 4.35 -0.38
N ARG A 263 2.14 3.41 -1.06
CA ARG A 263 3.60 3.27 -1.10
C ARG A 263 4.29 4.46 -1.75
N ASP A 264 3.82 4.88 -2.92
CA ASP A 264 4.42 5.98 -3.67
C ASP A 264 4.20 7.30 -2.94
N LEU A 265 3.02 7.49 -2.35
CA LEU A 265 2.68 8.68 -1.59
C LEU A 265 3.64 8.86 -0.43
N ILE A 266 3.87 7.81 0.37
CA ILE A 266 4.80 7.91 1.49
C ILE A 266 6.25 8.06 1.03
N THR A 267 6.63 7.45 -0.10
CA THR A 267 7.95 7.68 -0.72
C THR A 267 8.14 9.15 -1.10
N ALA A 268 7.12 9.76 -1.68
CA ALA A 268 7.16 11.14 -2.11
C ALA A 268 7.16 12.12 -0.92
N GLN A 269 6.36 11.86 0.11
CA GLN A 269 6.35 12.67 1.34
C GLN A 269 7.70 12.62 2.08
N THR A 270 8.22 11.41 2.33
CA THR A 270 9.54 11.25 2.98
C THR A 270 10.65 11.80 2.10
N GLY A 271 10.53 11.65 0.77
CA GLY A 271 11.44 12.26 -0.19
C GLY A 271 11.42 13.79 -0.15
N TRP A 272 10.25 14.41 0.00
CA TRP A 272 10.11 15.84 0.18
C TRP A 272 10.80 16.31 1.47
N ILE A 273 10.62 15.59 2.58
CA ILE A 273 11.31 15.88 3.85
C ILE A 273 12.83 15.80 3.64
N LEU A 274 13.32 14.73 3.01
CA LEU A 274 14.75 14.55 2.73
C LEU A 274 15.33 15.72 1.92
N GLN A 275 14.63 16.16 0.87
CA GLN A 275 15.12 17.22 -0.02
C GLN A 275 15.08 18.61 0.62
N ASN A 276 14.10 18.90 1.47
CA ASN A 276 13.89 20.25 2.02
C ASN A 276 14.45 20.42 3.43
N HIS A 277 14.55 19.33 4.19
CA HIS A 277 14.88 19.35 5.62
C HIS A 277 16.00 18.37 6.00
N GLY A 278 16.46 17.52 5.08
CA GLY A 278 17.62 16.66 5.27
C GLY A 278 17.29 15.29 5.86
N VAL A 279 18.34 14.46 5.96
CA VAL A 279 18.22 13.04 6.32
C VAL A 279 17.79 12.81 7.77
N GLU A 280 18.20 13.68 8.70
CA GLU A 280 17.87 13.57 10.13
C GLU A 280 16.35 13.64 10.34
N HIS A 281 15.68 14.64 9.76
CA HIS A 281 14.23 14.74 9.83
C HIS A 281 13.50 13.65 9.05
N CYS A 282 14.08 13.15 7.95
CA CYS A 282 13.51 12.00 7.25
C CYS A 282 13.54 10.75 8.14
N TRP A 283 14.63 10.54 8.87
CA TRP A 283 14.79 9.45 9.83
C TRP A 283 13.84 9.57 11.02
N GLU A 284 13.73 10.76 11.61
CA GLU A 284 12.78 11.06 12.68
C GLU A 284 11.33 10.83 12.24
N ALA A 285 10.97 11.24 11.02
CA ALA A 285 9.64 10.99 10.47
C ALA A 285 9.35 9.49 10.32
N VAL A 286 10.31 8.71 9.81
CA VAL A 286 10.19 7.24 9.73
C VAL A 286 9.99 6.64 11.12
N ASP A 287 10.73 7.08 12.13
CA ASP A 287 10.60 6.53 13.48
C ASP A 287 9.24 6.89 14.11
N GLN A 288 8.86 8.17 14.07
CA GLN A 288 7.66 8.69 14.72
C GLN A 288 6.36 8.37 13.97
N CYS A 289 6.41 8.10 12.66
CA CYS A 289 5.20 7.87 11.85
C CYS A 289 5.02 6.39 11.47
N TYR A 290 6.11 5.61 11.44
CA TYR A 290 6.07 4.20 11.05
C TYR A 290 6.53 3.27 12.17
N ASN A 291 7.78 3.36 12.62
CA ASN A 291 8.32 2.34 13.54
C ASN A 291 7.59 2.31 14.89
N LEU A 292 7.33 3.46 15.48
CA LEU A 292 6.71 3.54 16.82
C LEU A 292 5.19 3.28 16.78
N PRO A 293 4.37 4.08 16.07
CA PRO A 293 2.91 3.95 16.16
C PRO A 293 2.35 2.82 15.29
N THR A 294 2.98 2.53 14.16
CA THR A 294 2.42 1.60 13.16
C THR A 294 3.03 0.21 13.34
N MET A 295 4.35 0.08 13.18
CA MET A 295 5.04 -1.19 13.35
C MET A 295 5.17 -1.59 14.82
N GLY A 296 5.31 -0.66 15.76
CA GLY A 296 5.39 -0.99 17.19
C GLY A 296 4.13 -1.70 17.69
N ALA A 297 2.95 -1.26 17.25
CA ALA A 297 1.69 -1.93 17.55
C ALA A 297 1.64 -3.34 16.95
N VAL A 298 2.06 -3.51 15.70
CA VAL A 298 2.17 -4.81 15.02
C VAL A 298 3.14 -5.73 15.76
N LEU A 299 4.34 -5.25 16.10
CA LEU A 299 5.36 -6.03 16.79
C LEU A 299 4.90 -6.45 18.19
N GLY A 300 4.16 -5.60 18.90
CA GLY A 300 3.54 -5.97 20.18
C GLY A 300 2.52 -7.10 20.05
N GLN A 301 1.72 -7.11 18.98
CA GLN A 301 0.80 -8.23 18.69
C GLN A 301 1.57 -9.51 18.32
N VAL A 302 2.61 -9.39 17.50
CA VAL A 302 3.41 -10.53 17.02
C VAL A 302 4.22 -11.17 18.15
N ASP A 303 4.69 -10.41 19.15
CA ASP A 303 5.53 -10.97 20.23
C ASP A 303 4.81 -11.99 21.12
N VAL A 304 3.48 -11.90 21.21
CA VAL A 304 2.66 -12.86 21.96
C VAL A 304 2.17 -14.03 21.11
N MET A 305 2.40 -14.01 19.80
CA MET A 305 2.02 -15.10 18.90
C MET A 305 3.01 -16.27 18.99
N PRO A 306 2.54 -17.53 18.93
CA PRO A 306 3.38 -18.68 18.65
C PRO A 306 4.21 -18.48 17.37
N TYR A 307 5.42 -19.04 17.32
CA TYR A 307 6.33 -18.88 16.18
C TYR A 307 5.67 -19.23 14.83
N ARG A 308 4.86 -20.29 14.79
CA ARG A 308 4.13 -20.71 13.60
C ARG A 308 3.15 -19.63 13.11
N ASP A 309 2.46 -18.97 14.03
CA ASP A 309 1.45 -17.97 13.73
C ASP A 309 2.12 -16.66 13.27
N GLN A 310 3.29 -16.32 13.82
CA GLN A 310 4.10 -15.19 13.32
C GLN A 310 4.44 -15.35 11.83
N VAL A 311 4.82 -16.56 11.41
CA VAL A 311 5.18 -16.89 10.03
C VAL A 311 3.96 -16.83 9.10
N GLN A 312 2.82 -17.36 9.54
CA GLN A 312 1.57 -17.30 8.79
C GLN A 312 1.09 -15.86 8.63
N TRP A 313 1.18 -15.06 9.69
CA TRP A 313 0.86 -13.64 9.66
C TRP A 313 1.76 -12.89 8.66
N LEU A 314 3.08 -13.14 8.69
CA LEU A 314 4.01 -12.50 7.74
C LEU A 314 3.76 -12.91 6.29
N SER A 315 3.44 -14.19 6.06
CA SER A 315 3.09 -14.70 4.73
C SER A 315 1.84 -13.99 4.19
N THR A 316 0.82 -13.82 5.04
CA THR A 316 -0.40 -13.09 4.71
C THR A 316 -0.06 -11.64 4.36
N LEU A 317 0.69 -10.94 5.22
CA LEU A 317 1.12 -9.56 4.97
C LEU A 317 1.82 -9.43 3.61
N PHE A 318 2.73 -10.33 3.26
CA PHE A 318 3.52 -10.22 2.03
C PHE A 318 2.79 -10.63 0.76
N HIS A 319 1.76 -11.49 0.86
CA HIS A 319 0.80 -11.68 -0.24
C HIS A 319 0.08 -10.38 -0.57
N GLN A 320 -0.24 -9.56 0.43
CA GLN A 320 -0.84 -8.23 0.25
C GLN A 320 0.16 -7.15 -0.17
N HIS A 321 1.45 -7.49 -0.24
CA HIS A 321 2.48 -6.68 -0.90
C HIS A 321 2.87 -7.26 -2.26
N GLY A 322 2.21 -8.34 -2.71
CA GLY A 322 2.33 -8.91 -4.06
C GLY A 322 3.68 -9.47 -4.33
N MET A 323 4.36 -9.81 -3.24
CA MET A 323 5.67 -10.39 -3.28
C MET A 323 5.54 -11.79 -3.84
N LYS A 324 6.40 -12.12 -4.80
CA LYS A 324 6.75 -13.50 -5.06
C LYS A 324 7.95 -13.80 -4.19
N TYR A 325 7.85 -14.83 -3.38
CA TYR A 325 8.89 -15.15 -2.42
C TYR A 325 9.05 -16.64 -2.22
N THR A 326 10.18 -17.01 -1.62
CA THR A 326 10.47 -18.36 -1.19
C THR A 326 10.80 -18.34 0.30
N TRP A 327 10.28 -19.33 1.02
CA TRP A 327 10.63 -19.57 2.42
C TRP A 327 11.76 -20.58 2.56
N TYR A 328 12.63 -20.35 3.54
CA TYR A 328 13.68 -21.27 3.97
C TYR A 328 13.69 -21.35 5.49
N GLU A 329 13.76 -22.55 6.05
CA GLU A 329 13.94 -22.77 7.48
C GLU A 329 15.27 -23.48 7.76
N ASP A 330 15.98 -23.00 8.77
CA ASP A 330 17.14 -23.66 9.36
C ASP A 330 16.97 -23.79 10.89
N GLU A 331 18.01 -24.26 11.59
CA GLU A 331 17.97 -24.45 13.05
C GLU A 331 17.77 -23.14 13.83
N ASP A 332 18.14 -22.00 13.23
CA ASP A 332 18.28 -20.69 13.85
C ASP A 332 17.13 -19.73 13.48
N ARG A 333 16.56 -19.87 12.28
CA ARG A 333 15.56 -18.93 11.75
C ARG A 333 14.68 -19.51 10.65
N LEU A 334 13.65 -18.73 10.34
CA LEU A 334 12.94 -18.76 9.08
C LEU A 334 13.29 -17.50 8.29
N ALA A 335 13.58 -17.64 7.01
CA ALA A 335 13.95 -16.56 6.10
C ALA A 335 13.06 -16.57 4.86
N LEU A 336 12.51 -15.40 4.52
CA LEU A 336 11.77 -15.16 3.30
C LEU A 336 12.63 -14.35 2.33
N ASP A 337 12.89 -14.90 1.14
CA ASP A 337 13.57 -14.18 0.06
C ASP A 337 12.55 -13.64 -0.93
N ALA A 338 12.54 -12.32 -1.11
CA ALA A 338 11.69 -11.63 -2.09
C ALA A 338 12.56 -10.89 -3.12
N ALA A 339 12.35 -11.17 -4.40
CA ALA A 339 13.03 -10.54 -5.53
C ALA A 339 12.01 -10.16 -6.63
N PRO A 340 11.54 -8.91 -6.68
CA PRO A 340 11.80 -7.84 -5.73
C PRO A 340 11.01 -7.99 -4.42
N CYS A 341 11.41 -7.26 -3.37
CA CYS A 341 10.51 -7.00 -2.26
C CYS A 341 9.37 -6.09 -2.72
N GLY A 342 8.17 -6.30 -2.18
CA GLY A 342 6.91 -5.79 -2.74
C GLY A 342 6.74 -4.28 -2.75
N SER A 343 7.56 -3.55 -1.98
CA SER A 343 7.50 -2.09 -1.91
C SER A 343 8.80 -1.46 -2.44
N GLY A 344 9.84 -1.33 -1.61
CA GLY A 344 11.08 -0.62 -1.98
C GLY A 344 11.82 -1.26 -3.16
N GLY A 345 11.92 -2.59 -3.17
CA GLY A 345 12.51 -3.32 -4.27
C GLY A 345 11.71 -3.18 -5.57
N ARG A 346 10.38 -3.17 -5.46
CA ARG A 346 9.49 -2.92 -6.59
C ARG A 346 9.63 -1.50 -7.15
N LEU A 347 9.82 -0.50 -6.30
CA LEU A 347 10.13 0.88 -6.75
C LEU A 347 11.42 0.93 -7.56
N ILE A 348 12.44 0.15 -7.19
CA ILE A 348 13.68 0.01 -7.97
C ILE A 348 13.37 -0.62 -9.34
N ASP A 349 12.65 -1.75 -9.35
CA ASP A 349 12.30 -2.47 -10.60
C ASP A 349 11.40 -1.64 -11.54
N GLU A 350 10.55 -0.80 -10.98
CA GLU A 350 9.69 0.15 -11.72
C GLU A 350 10.47 1.37 -12.27
N GLY A 351 11.74 1.55 -11.90
CA GLY A 351 12.51 2.74 -12.27
C GLY A 351 12.04 4.02 -11.58
N ALA A 352 11.41 3.93 -10.40
CA ALA A 352 10.78 5.07 -9.72
C ALA A 352 11.77 6.15 -9.22
N TYR A 353 13.06 5.83 -9.19
CA TYR A 353 14.15 6.75 -8.85
C TYR A 353 14.69 7.51 -10.07
N GLU A 354 14.16 7.22 -11.27
CA GLU A 354 14.41 7.92 -12.53
C GLU A 354 13.16 8.71 -12.97
N GLU A 355 13.27 9.44 -14.07
CA GLU A 355 12.14 10.14 -14.71
C GLU A 355 11.00 9.15 -15.03
N PRO A 356 9.72 9.52 -14.80
CA PRO A 356 9.23 10.83 -14.39
C PRO A 356 9.06 11.00 -12.87
N LYS A 357 9.21 9.93 -12.07
CA LYS A 357 8.92 9.99 -10.63
C LYS A 357 10.05 10.69 -9.86
N ASN A 358 11.30 10.42 -10.23
CA ASN A 358 12.52 11.01 -9.63
C ASN A 358 12.51 10.99 -8.10
N PHE A 359 12.07 9.88 -7.50
CA PHE A 359 12.12 9.78 -6.05
C PHE A 359 13.56 9.91 -5.54
N PRO A 360 13.79 10.54 -4.39
CA PRO A 360 15.14 10.81 -3.94
C PRO A 360 15.79 9.56 -3.32
N MET A 361 17.12 9.62 -3.30
CA MET A 361 17.99 8.62 -2.69
C MET A 361 18.67 9.24 -1.47
N VAL A 362 18.68 8.53 -0.36
CA VAL A 362 19.52 8.83 0.80
C VAL A 362 20.98 8.65 0.39
N LYS A 363 21.83 9.61 0.73
CA LYS A 363 23.26 9.59 0.39
C LYS A 363 24.13 9.48 1.64
N GLY A 364 25.25 8.78 1.52
CA GLY A 364 26.25 8.62 2.55
C GLY A 364 26.06 7.39 3.42
N ARG A 365 27.18 6.83 3.90
CA ARG A 365 27.20 5.64 4.74
C ARG A 365 26.77 5.96 6.17
N SER A 366 25.55 5.59 6.52
CA SER A 366 24.96 5.87 7.82
C SER A 366 23.97 4.76 8.22
N VAL A 367 23.29 4.89 9.36
CA VAL A 367 22.28 3.89 9.78
C VAL A 367 21.08 3.94 8.84
N GLU A 368 20.68 5.15 8.47
CA GLU A 368 19.58 5.51 7.58
C GLU A 368 19.72 4.88 6.20
N SER A 369 20.93 4.52 5.78
CA SER A 369 21.25 3.89 4.49
C SER A 369 21.73 2.44 4.61
N PHE A 370 21.56 1.78 5.76
CA PHE A 370 22.17 0.47 6.04
C PHE A 370 23.71 0.44 5.81
N GLY A 371 24.39 1.58 5.91
CA GLY A 371 25.82 1.74 5.65
C GLY A 371 26.21 1.78 4.17
N LEU A 372 25.23 1.90 3.26
CA LEU A 372 25.43 2.04 1.82
C LEU A 372 25.73 3.50 1.43
N GLU A 373 26.37 3.71 0.29
CA GLU A 373 26.59 5.07 -0.24
C GLU A 373 25.30 5.71 -0.70
N GLU A 374 24.38 4.91 -1.25
CA GLU A 374 23.10 5.37 -1.76
C GLU A 374 22.02 4.34 -1.45
N MET A 375 20.87 4.80 -0.96
CA MET A 375 19.72 3.95 -0.69
C MET A 375 18.41 4.66 -1.06
N PRO A 376 17.46 3.96 -1.70
CA PRO A 376 16.08 4.43 -1.88
C PRO A 376 15.49 5.04 -0.61
N VAL A 377 14.94 6.26 -0.68
CA VAL A 377 14.36 6.92 0.50
C VAL A 377 13.27 6.07 1.16
N TYR A 378 12.46 5.39 0.35
CA TYR A 378 11.44 4.48 0.85
C TYR A 378 12.05 3.37 1.72
N CYS A 379 13.20 2.82 1.33
CA CYS A 379 13.84 1.73 2.06
C CYS A 379 14.39 2.15 3.43
N MET A 380 14.41 3.44 3.79
CA MET A 380 14.88 3.93 5.10
C MET A 380 14.08 3.36 6.28
N HIS A 381 12.83 2.96 6.07
CA HIS A 381 12.06 2.28 7.11
C HIS A 381 12.65 0.93 7.52
N CYS A 382 13.34 0.22 6.62
CA CYS A 382 13.96 -1.07 6.93
C CYS A 382 15.05 -0.99 8.02
N PRO A 383 16.08 -0.12 7.91
CA PRO A 383 17.03 0.06 9.02
C PRO A 383 16.35 0.58 10.28
N GLY A 384 15.33 1.43 10.15
CA GLY A 384 14.54 1.91 11.29
C GLY A 384 13.86 0.77 12.05
N THR A 385 13.16 -0.12 11.34
CA THR A 385 12.49 -1.29 11.93
C THR A 385 13.52 -2.26 12.53
N ASN A 386 14.63 -2.53 11.85
CA ASN A 386 15.71 -3.35 12.42
C ASN A 386 16.24 -2.75 13.72
N LYS A 387 16.51 -1.45 13.75
CA LYS A 387 16.98 -0.75 14.94
C LYS A 387 15.96 -0.89 16.08
N HIS A 388 14.69 -0.58 15.80
CA HIS A 388 13.61 -0.67 16.77
C HIS A 388 13.48 -2.08 17.37
N VAL A 389 13.48 -3.13 16.54
CA VAL A 389 13.41 -4.52 16.99
C VAL A 389 14.59 -4.89 17.88
N LEU A 390 15.82 -4.54 17.47
CA LEU A 390 17.03 -4.92 18.21
C LEU A 390 17.18 -4.15 19.53
N GLU A 391 16.68 -2.91 19.61
CA GLU A 391 16.70 -2.12 20.85
C GLU A 391 15.67 -2.60 21.88
N ASN A 392 14.50 -3.06 21.43
CA ASN A 392 13.47 -3.61 22.30
C ASN A 392 13.73 -5.10 22.66
N GLY A 393 14.59 -5.77 21.90
CA GLY A 393 15.02 -7.16 22.14
C GLY A 393 14.01 -8.21 21.70
N ARG A 394 12.71 -7.88 21.57
CA ARG A 394 11.66 -8.77 21.08
C ARG A 394 10.57 -8.01 20.32
N PRO A 395 9.84 -8.67 19.40
CA PRO A 395 10.08 -10.02 18.87
C PRO A 395 11.27 -10.04 17.90
N HIS A 396 11.97 -11.18 17.72
CA HIS A 396 13.05 -11.30 16.72
C HIS A 396 12.51 -11.48 15.29
N PHE A 397 11.60 -10.60 14.91
CA PHE A 397 10.72 -10.71 13.75
C PHE A 397 10.99 -9.56 12.78
N LEU A 398 10.80 -9.83 11.48
CA LEU A 398 10.95 -8.85 10.39
C LEU A 398 12.32 -8.16 10.36
N LEU A 399 13.40 -8.88 10.70
CA LEU A 399 14.76 -8.37 10.56
C LEU A 399 15.19 -8.46 9.09
N VAL A 400 15.33 -7.30 8.46
CA VAL A 400 15.56 -7.16 7.01
C VAL A 400 17.06 -7.18 6.69
N GLU A 401 17.43 -7.95 5.68
CA GLU A 401 18.72 -7.93 5.03
C GLU A 401 18.55 -7.52 3.56
N PRO A 402 19.00 -6.32 3.15
CA PRO A 402 18.89 -5.89 1.77
C PRO A 402 19.80 -6.73 0.88
N GLY A 403 19.32 -7.06 -0.33
CA GLY A 403 20.17 -7.58 -1.39
C GLY A 403 21.14 -6.49 -1.83
N ILE A 404 22.43 -6.79 -1.82
CA ILE A 404 23.47 -5.84 -2.22
C ILE A 404 24.32 -6.48 -3.32
N LYS A 405 24.53 -5.74 -4.41
CA LYS A 405 25.44 -6.11 -5.51
C LYS A 405 26.29 -4.91 -5.87
N ASP A 406 27.61 -5.10 -5.92
CA ASP A 406 28.57 -4.05 -6.27
C ASP A 406 28.42 -2.78 -5.42
N GLY A 407 28.11 -2.95 -4.13
CA GLY A 407 27.91 -1.86 -3.17
C GLY A 407 26.58 -1.12 -3.29
N LYS A 408 25.67 -1.56 -4.17
CA LYS A 408 24.34 -0.98 -4.37
C LYS A 408 23.24 -1.93 -3.90
N ILE A 409 22.18 -1.37 -3.34
CA ILE A 409 20.98 -2.14 -3.05
C ILE A 409 20.35 -2.64 -4.36
N THR A 410 19.81 -3.86 -4.33
CA THR A 410 19.03 -4.42 -5.43
C THR A 410 17.55 -4.46 -5.06
N GLY A 411 16.68 -4.86 -5.98
CA GLY A 411 15.27 -5.12 -5.67
C GLY A 411 15.06 -6.23 -4.62
N HIS A 412 16.07 -7.08 -4.37
CA HIS A 412 15.97 -8.22 -3.47
C HIS A 412 16.03 -7.81 -2.00
N CYS A 413 15.19 -8.40 -1.14
CA CYS A 413 15.32 -8.33 0.32
C CYS A 413 15.06 -9.71 0.94
N ARG A 414 15.81 -10.01 1.99
CA ARG A 414 15.56 -11.15 2.88
C ARG A 414 14.94 -10.67 4.17
N PHE A 415 13.85 -11.29 4.59
CA PHE A 415 13.16 -10.99 5.85
C PHE A 415 13.31 -12.18 6.79
N ASN A 416 13.81 -11.94 8.00
CA ASN A 416 14.14 -13.00 8.94
C ASN A 416 13.22 -12.98 10.16
N ILE A 417 12.84 -14.17 10.61
CA ILE A 417 12.24 -14.43 11.92
C ILE A 417 13.17 -15.41 12.66
N PHE A 418 13.97 -14.89 13.59
CA PHE A 418 14.92 -15.70 14.35
C PHE A 418 14.24 -16.40 15.53
N LYS A 419 14.61 -17.65 15.77
CA LYS A 419 14.06 -18.46 16.88
C LYS A 419 14.55 -18.00 18.25
N SER A 420 15.66 -17.27 18.30
CA SER A 420 16.22 -16.70 19.53
C SER A 420 17.15 -15.51 19.25
N GLU A 421 17.46 -14.73 20.28
CA GLU A 421 18.38 -13.59 20.18
C GLU A 421 19.81 -14.05 19.85
N LYS A 422 20.18 -15.24 20.34
CA LYS A 422 21.48 -15.87 20.10
C LYS A 422 21.69 -16.20 18.62
N ALA A 423 20.60 -16.52 17.92
CA ALA A 423 20.61 -16.84 16.50
C ALA A 423 20.80 -15.60 15.60
N ILE A 424 20.58 -14.38 16.11
CA ILE A 424 20.74 -13.14 15.32
C ILE A 424 22.25 -12.90 15.07
N PRO A 425 22.70 -12.83 13.79
CA PRO A 425 24.09 -12.53 13.47
C PRO A 425 24.53 -11.14 13.95
N GLN A 426 25.78 -11.03 14.42
CA GLN A 426 26.35 -9.75 14.88
C GLN A 426 26.28 -8.65 13.79
N ALA A 427 26.44 -9.03 12.52
CA ALA A 427 26.35 -8.10 11.40
C ALA A 427 24.98 -7.39 11.29
N ILE A 428 23.89 -7.97 11.78
CA ILE A 428 22.57 -7.32 11.79
C ILE A 428 22.54 -6.17 12.82
N TYR A 429 23.12 -6.40 14.01
CA TYR A 429 23.29 -5.37 15.04
C TYR A 429 24.21 -4.24 14.59
N ASP A 430 25.38 -4.60 14.03
CA ASP A 430 26.39 -3.64 13.59
C ASP A 430 25.85 -2.70 12.51
N ARG A 431 25.04 -3.23 11.58
CA ARG A 431 24.46 -2.47 10.46
C ARG A 431 23.57 -1.31 10.90
N VAL A 432 22.89 -1.45 12.04
CA VAL A 432 22.03 -0.41 12.62
C VAL A 432 22.59 0.20 13.91
N ARG A 433 23.88 -0.06 14.19
CA ARG A 433 24.64 0.45 15.34
C ARG A 433 23.95 0.19 16.69
N VAL A 434 23.29 -0.95 16.82
CA VAL A 434 22.70 -1.39 18.09
C VAL A 434 23.69 -2.32 18.78
N ARG A 435 23.94 -2.11 20.07
CA ARG A 435 24.83 -3.01 20.83
C ARG A 435 24.07 -4.30 21.14
N ARG A 436 24.67 -5.44 20.78
CA ARG A 436 24.13 -6.75 21.17
C ARG A 436 24.11 -6.88 22.71
N PRO A 437 22.98 -7.27 23.32
CA PRO A 437 22.94 -7.63 24.73
C PRO A 437 23.99 -8.69 25.05
N LEU A 438 24.73 -8.49 26.15
CA LEU A 438 25.63 -9.52 26.64
C LEU A 438 24.78 -10.72 27.10
N PRO A 439 25.21 -11.97 26.86
CA PRO A 439 24.53 -13.10 27.45
C PRO A 439 24.42 -12.85 28.95
N LEU A 440 23.22 -12.89 29.51
CA LEU A 440 23.06 -12.99 30.95
C LEU A 440 23.89 -14.21 31.36
N LEU A 441 25.03 -13.96 32.03
CA LEU A 441 25.74 -15.01 32.73
C LEU A 441 24.69 -15.62 33.65
N SER A 442 24.28 -16.85 33.36
CA SER A 442 23.42 -17.61 34.25
C SER A 442 24.10 -17.56 35.61
N ALA A 443 23.56 -16.76 36.53
CA ALA A 443 23.96 -16.78 37.91
C ALA A 443 23.75 -18.23 38.35
N GLY A 444 24.87 -18.93 38.56
CA GLY A 444 24.82 -20.31 39.02
C GLY A 444 24.01 -20.37 40.31
N SER A 445 22.94 -21.16 40.29
CA SER A 445 22.29 -21.68 41.48
C SER A 445 21.90 -23.12 41.21
#